data_AF-X0ZJC4-F1
#
_entry.id   AF-X0ZJC4-F1
#
_cell.length_a   1.000
_cell.length_b   1.000
_cell.length_c   1.000
_cell.angle_alpha   90.00
_cell.angle_beta   90.00
_cell.angle_gamma   90.00
#
_symmetry.space_group_name_H-M   'P 1'
#
loop_
_entity.id
_entity.type
_entity.pdbx_description
1 polymer ?
#
loop_
_entity_poly.entity_id
_entity_poly.type
_entity_poly.pdbx_seq_one_letter_code
_entity_poly.pdbx_strand_id
1 'polypeptide(L)'
;LASLLGVYLGFLMAVKDYWGKRFSVALVNTLLALPTVVIGLIVYSLISRRGLLGVFGLLYTPSAMIIGQFILAVPIIIALTHSAVQGIDKRVRNTALTLGATEAQSAWMVIKEARYAVLAG
;
A
#
# COMPACT_ATOMS: atom_id res chain seq x y z
N LEU A 1 -7.80 -6.91 -7.75
CA LEU A 1 -6.78 -7.62 -6.95
C LEU A 1 -5.80 -6.66 -6.27
N ALA A 2 -5.09 -5.82 -7.03
CA ALA A 2 -4.12 -4.86 -6.50
C ALA A 2 -4.74 -3.90 -5.45
N SER A 3 -5.96 -3.41 -5.68
CA SER A 3 -6.63 -2.51 -4.74
C SER A 3 -6.95 -3.19 -3.40
N LEU A 4 -7.45 -4.43 -3.42
CA LEU A 4 -7.74 -5.18 -2.19
C LEU A 4 -6.48 -5.37 -1.34
N LEU A 5 -5.40 -5.84 -1.95
CA LEU A 5 -4.13 -6.06 -1.27
C LEU A 5 -3.45 -4.75 -0.86
N GLY A 6 -3.41 -3.77 -1.76
CA GLY A 6 -2.76 -2.50 -1.53
C GLY A 6 -3.44 -1.67 -0.45
N VAL A 7 -4.77 -1.63 -0.44
CA VAL A 7 -5.54 -0.95 0.62
C VAL A 7 -5.35 -1.66 1.95
N TYR A 8 -5.46 -3.00 1.98
CA TYR A 8 -5.29 -3.77 3.20
C TYR A 8 -3.89 -3.56 3.81
N LEU A 9 -2.83 -3.69 3.00
CA LEU A 9 -1.46 -3.51 3.46
C LEU A 9 -1.15 -2.05 3.82
N GLY A 10 -1.61 -1.07 3.03
CA GLY A 10 -1.41 0.35 3.31
C GLY A 10 -2.12 0.80 4.58
N PHE A 11 -3.32 0.30 4.83
CA PHE A 11 -4.05 0.51 6.09
C PHE A 11 -3.30 -0.12 7.28
N LEU A 12 -2.86 -1.37 7.14
CA LEU A 12 -2.14 -2.08 8.20
C LEU A 12 -0.80 -1.39 8.54
N MET A 13 -0.08 -0.90 7.51
CA MET A 13 1.13 -0.10 7.66
C MET A 13 0.87 1.25 8.33
N ALA A 14 -0.30 1.86 8.12
CA ALA A 14 -0.64 3.13 8.74
C ALA A 14 -1.05 2.97 10.22
N VAL A 15 -1.93 2.02 10.52
CA VAL A 15 -2.58 1.86 11.84
C VAL A 15 -1.73 1.08 12.84
N LYS A 16 -1.04 0.02 12.40
CA LYS A 16 -0.27 -0.84 13.30
C LYS A 16 1.14 -0.31 13.47
N ASP A 17 1.62 -0.28 14.70
CA ASP A 17 3.04 -0.10 15.01
C ASP A 17 3.68 -1.48 15.23
N TYR A 18 4.57 -1.86 14.33
CA TYR A 18 5.33 -3.11 14.37
C TYR A 18 6.80 -2.82 14.11
N TRP A 19 7.69 -3.69 14.60
CA TRP A 19 9.15 -3.45 14.61
C TRP A 19 9.74 -3.13 13.22
N GLY A 20 9.23 -3.75 12.15
CA GLY A 20 9.68 -3.55 10.77
C GLY A 20 9.02 -2.39 10.00
N LYS A 21 8.18 -1.56 10.63
CA LYS A 21 7.37 -0.54 9.94
C LYS A 21 8.19 0.43 9.08
N ARG A 22 9.30 0.93 9.61
CA ARG A 22 10.21 1.84 8.87
C ARG A 22 10.77 1.18 7.62
N PHE A 23 11.16 -0.09 7.71
CA PHE A 23 11.65 -0.85 6.56
C PHE A 23 10.56 -1.05 5.51
N SER A 24 9.34 -1.42 5.91
CA SER A 24 8.22 -1.57 4.96
C SER A 24 7.90 -0.27 4.23
N VAL A 25 7.86 0.85 4.95
CA VAL A 25 7.62 2.18 4.35
C VAL A 25 8.75 2.56 3.40
N ALA A 26 10.01 2.36 3.81
CA ALA A 26 11.17 2.62 2.95
C ALA A 26 11.15 1.76 1.68
N LEU A 27 10.79 0.47 1.79
CA LEU A 27 10.69 -0.45 0.66
C LEU A 27 9.61 0.02 -0.32
N VAL A 28 8.41 0.35 0.16
CA VAL A 28 7.32 0.85 -0.69
C VAL A 28 7.74 2.13 -1.40
N ASN A 29 8.33 3.09 -0.69
CA ASN A 29 8.82 4.34 -1.29
C ASN A 29 9.95 4.08 -2.30
N THR A 30 10.84 3.13 -2.04
CA THR A 30 11.89 2.73 -2.98
C THR A 30 11.29 2.15 -4.25
N LEU A 31 10.28 1.28 -4.13
CA LEU A 31 9.58 0.72 -5.29
C LEU A 31 8.88 1.79 -6.14
N LEU A 32 8.41 2.87 -5.52
CA LEU A 32 7.84 4.03 -6.24
C LEU A 32 8.89 4.88 -6.94
N ALA A 33 10.10 4.95 -6.39
CA ALA A 33 11.21 5.69 -6.97
C ALA A 33 11.87 4.93 -8.14
N LEU A 34 11.69 3.61 -8.23
CA LEU A 34 12.19 2.83 -9.35
C LEU A 34 11.50 3.25 -10.66
N PRO A 35 12.27 3.47 -11.75
CA PRO A 35 11.67 3.69 -13.05
C PRO A 35 10.78 2.51 -13.45
N THR A 36 9.59 2.79 -13.96
CA THR A 36 8.62 1.77 -14.41
C THR A 36 9.23 0.80 -15.43
N VAL A 37 10.16 1.29 -16.26
CA VAL A 37 10.91 0.48 -17.22
C VAL A 37 11.77 -0.58 -16.54
N VAL A 38 12.44 -0.26 -15.42
CA VAL A 38 13.26 -1.23 -14.67
C VAL A 38 12.41 -2.36 -14.15
N ILE A 39 11.23 -2.05 -13.60
CA ILE A 39 10.26 -3.05 -13.14
C ILE A 39 9.83 -3.93 -14.32
N GLY A 40 9.52 -3.33 -15.47
CA GLY A 40 9.17 -4.04 -16.70
C GLY A 40 10.28 -5.01 -17.16
N LEU A 41 11.54 -4.58 -17.13
CA LEU A 41 12.68 -5.41 -17.51
C LEU A 41 12.91 -6.57 -16.52
N ILE A 42 12.74 -6.34 -15.22
CA ILE A 42 12.83 -7.41 -14.20
C ILE A 42 11.73 -8.45 -14.44
N VAL A 43 10.48 -8.01 -14.59
CA VAL A 43 9.34 -8.89 -14.84
C VAL A 43 9.51 -9.65 -16.16
N TYR A 44 9.94 -8.95 -17.22
CA TYR A 44 10.26 -9.57 -18.50
C TYR A 44 11.37 -10.62 -18.35
N SER A 45 12.45 -10.31 -17.65
CA SER A 45 13.56 -11.25 -17.43
C SER A 45 13.13 -12.48 -16.64
N LEU A 46 12.19 -12.36 -15.70
CA LEU A 46 11.67 -13.47 -14.92
C LEU A 46 10.75 -14.38 -15.76
N ILE A 47 9.90 -13.79 -16.60
CA ILE A 47 8.87 -14.49 -17.40
C ILE A 47 9.39 -14.96 -18.76
N SER A 48 10.48 -14.37 -19.25
CA SER A 48 11.13 -14.76 -20.50
C SER A 48 11.46 -16.24 -20.50
N ARG A 49 11.54 -16.84 -21.69
CA ARG A 49 11.80 -18.29 -21.86
C ARG A 49 13.10 -18.76 -21.19
N ARG A 50 14.06 -17.84 -20.96
CA ARG A 50 15.32 -18.10 -20.25
C ARG A 50 15.29 -17.70 -18.77
N GLY A 51 14.17 -17.15 -18.28
CA GLY A 51 13.96 -16.69 -16.92
C GLY A 51 13.47 -17.80 -15.98
N LEU A 52 13.46 -17.51 -14.67
CA LEU A 52 13.03 -18.43 -13.62
C LEU A 52 11.61 -18.98 -13.82
N LEU A 53 10.70 -18.16 -14.37
CA LEU A 53 9.32 -18.54 -14.66
C LEU A 53 9.10 -18.87 -16.14
N GLY A 54 10.18 -18.97 -16.93
CA GLY A 54 10.13 -19.22 -18.38
C GLY A 54 9.52 -20.58 -18.75
N VAL A 55 9.63 -21.56 -17.85
CA VAL A 55 9.05 -22.92 -18.02
C VAL A 55 7.53 -22.87 -18.18
N PHE A 56 6.87 -21.85 -17.63
CA PHE A 56 5.41 -21.69 -17.71
C PHE A 56 4.93 -21.04 -19.02
N GLY A 57 5.85 -20.61 -19.91
CA GLY A 57 5.48 -20.04 -21.21
C GLY A 57 4.62 -18.78 -21.13
N LEU A 58 4.69 -18.04 -20.02
CA LEU A 58 3.77 -16.93 -19.72
C LEU A 58 4.02 -15.68 -20.59
N LEU A 59 5.14 -15.61 -21.31
CA LEU A 59 5.46 -14.47 -22.16
C LEU A 59 4.37 -14.25 -23.22
N TYR A 60 3.88 -13.02 -23.36
CA TYR A 60 2.76 -12.62 -24.23
C TYR A 60 1.37 -13.15 -23.85
N THR A 61 1.21 -13.72 -22.65
CA THR A 61 -0.12 -14.13 -22.14
C THR A 61 -0.81 -12.99 -21.37
N PRO A 62 -2.16 -12.98 -21.33
CA PRO A 62 -2.90 -12.08 -20.44
C PRO A 62 -2.48 -12.22 -18.97
N SER A 63 -2.13 -13.43 -18.53
CA SER A 63 -1.66 -13.69 -17.17
C SER A 63 -0.39 -12.91 -16.83
N ALA A 64 0.59 -12.88 -17.74
CA ALA A 64 1.81 -12.09 -17.55
C ALA A 64 1.52 -10.58 -17.52
N MET A 65 0.58 -10.11 -18.34
CA MET A 65 0.16 -8.71 -18.32
C MET A 65 -0.48 -8.35 -16.97
N ILE A 66 -1.38 -9.19 -16.46
CA ILE A 66 -2.03 -9.00 -15.15
C ILE A 66 -0.99 -8.96 -14.02
N ILE A 67 0.01 -9.85 -14.04
CA ILE A 67 1.09 -9.87 -13.04
C ILE A 67 1.91 -8.57 -13.10
N GLY A 68 2.31 -8.13 -14.29
CA GLY A 68 3.07 -6.88 -14.45
C GLY A 68 2.29 -5.67 -13.92
N GLN A 69 1.02 -5.57 -14.28
CA GLN A 69 0.14 -4.50 -13.82
C GLN A 69 -0.10 -4.55 -12.32
N PHE A 70 -0.21 -5.75 -11.75
CA PHE A 70 -0.34 -5.95 -10.31
C PHE A 70 0.91 -5.46 -9.57
N ILE A 71 2.11 -5.85 -10.01
CA ILE A 71 3.39 -5.43 -9.40
C ILE A 71 3.55 -3.91 -9.43
N LEU A 72 3.13 -3.26 -10.53
CA LEU A 72 3.18 -1.80 -10.66
C LEU A 72 2.13 -1.09 -9.78
N ALA A 73 0.90 -1.60 -9.74
CA ALA A 73 -0.21 -0.93 -9.06
C ALA A 73 -0.14 -1.05 -7.53
N VAL A 74 0.33 -2.19 -7.00
CA VAL A 74 0.35 -2.45 -5.54
C VAL A 74 1.10 -1.40 -4.73
N PRO A 75 2.38 -1.07 -4.99
CA PRO A 75 3.12 -0.09 -4.18
C PRO A 75 2.48 1.31 -4.23
N ILE A 76 1.92 1.69 -5.38
CA ILE A 76 1.19 2.97 -5.55
C ILE A 76 -0.02 3.01 -4.61
N ILE A 77 -0.85 1.97 -4.65
CA ILE A 77 -2.06 1.90 -3.82
C ILE A 77 -1.70 1.83 -2.33
N ILE A 78 -0.65 1.07 -1.95
CA ILE A 78 -0.17 1.02 -0.57
C ILE A 78 0.23 2.41 -0.08
N ALA A 79 1.04 3.14 -0.85
CA ALA A 79 1.51 4.47 -0.44
C ALA A 79 0.40 5.50 -0.38
N LEU A 80 -0.53 5.49 -1.35
CA LEU A 80 -1.71 6.37 -1.34
C LEU A 80 -2.59 6.08 -0.12
N THR A 81 -2.88 4.81 0.15
CA THR A 81 -3.68 4.41 1.32
C THR A 81 -2.97 4.78 2.62
N HIS A 82 -1.66 4.51 2.71
CA HIS A 82 -0.85 4.86 3.88
C HIS A 82 -0.86 6.36 4.15
N SER A 83 -0.69 7.18 3.10
CA SER A 83 -0.70 8.64 3.20
C SER A 83 -2.08 9.18 3.55
N ALA A 84 -3.14 8.64 2.94
CA ALA A 84 -4.52 9.02 3.26
C ALA A 84 -4.84 8.71 4.72
N VAL A 85 -4.45 7.54 5.23
CA VAL A 85 -4.72 7.16 6.63
C VAL A 85 -3.85 7.95 7.61
N GLN A 86 -2.58 8.23 7.27
CA GLN A 86 -1.72 9.10 8.08
C GLN A 86 -2.18 10.57 8.09
N GLY A 87 -2.81 11.04 7.01
CA GLY A 87 -3.36 12.38 6.86
C GLY A 87 -4.65 12.61 7.65
N ILE A 88 -5.31 11.55 8.13
CA ILE A 88 -6.42 11.67 9.09
C ILE A 88 -5.83 12.23 10.38
N ASP A 89 -6.32 13.41 10.77
CA ASP A 89 -5.63 14.29 11.70
C ASP A 89 -5.38 13.61 13.06
N LYS A 90 -4.10 13.34 13.37
CA LYS A 90 -3.64 12.87 14.69
C LYS A 90 -4.09 13.79 15.83
N ARG A 91 -4.47 15.03 15.50
CA ARG A 91 -5.05 16.01 16.42
C ARG A 91 -6.41 15.58 16.95
N VAL A 92 -7.23 14.84 16.19
CA VAL A 92 -8.49 14.25 16.68
C VAL A 92 -8.19 13.20 17.76
N ARG A 93 -7.22 12.32 17.49
CA ARG A 93 -6.74 11.31 18.44
C ARG A 93 -6.20 11.96 19.72
N ASN A 94 -5.28 12.92 19.58
CA ASN A 94 -4.66 13.60 20.71
C ASN A 94 -5.68 14.39 21.53
N THR A 95 -6.62 15.08 20.88
CA THR A 95 -7.69 15.83 21.57
C THR A 95 -8.61 14.88 22.34
N ALA A 96 -9.02 13.76 21.73
CA ALA A 96 -9.83 12.75 22.39
C ALA A 96 -9.11 12.14 23.61
N LEU A 97 -7.81 11.82 23.48
CA LEU A 97 -7.00 11.32 24.59
C LEU A 97 -6.84 12.36 25.71
N THR A 98 -6.62 13.64 25.39
CA THR A 98 -6.56 14.71 26.41
C THR A 98 -7.90 14.95 27.11
N LEU A 99 -9.02 14.60 26.47
CA LEU A 99 -10.36 14.66 27.06
C LEU A 99 -10.74 13.39 27.85
N GLY A 100 -9.81 12.46 28.06
CA GLY A 100 -10.01 11.24 28.85
C GLY A 100 -10.58 10.06 28.08
N ALA A 101 -10.60 10.10 26.74
CA ALA A 101 -11.00 8.95 25.94
C ALA A 101 -9.98 7.82 26.05
N THR A 102 -10.45 6.58 26.13
CA THR A 102 -9.58 5.39 26.03
C THR A 102 -9.04 5.22 24.61
N GLU A 103 -7.92 4.51 24.43
CA GLU A 103 -7.31 4.23 23.11
C GLU A 103 -8.34 3.66 22.11
N ALA A 104 -9.25 2.80 22.57
CA ALA A 104 -10.32 2.23 21.74
C ALA A 104 -11.37 3.28 21.32
N GLN A 105 -11.76 4.19 22.21
CA GLN A 105 -12.67 5.29 21.91
C GLN A 105 -12.03 6.30 20.96
N SER A 106 -10.75 6.59 21.15
CA SER A 106 -9.97 7.49 20.29
C SER A 106 -9.83 6.94 18.87
N ALA A 107 -9.50 5.65 18.73
CA ALA A 107 -9.45 4.96 17.45
C ALA A 107 -10.81 4.97 16.72
N TRP A 108 -11.91 4.74 17.44
CA TRP A 108 -13.26 4.78 16.86
C TRP A 108 -13.65 6.17 16.37
N MET A 109 -13.26 7.23 17.10
CA MET A 109 -13.49 8.62 16.70
C MET A 109 -12.73 8.98 15.43
N VAL A 110 -11.45 8.60 15.35
CA VAL A 110 -10.61 8.81 14.15
C VAL A 110 -11.21 8.14 12.92
N ILE A 111 -11.70 6.90 13.04
CA ILE A 111 -12.34 6.17 11.93
C ILE A 111 -13.63 6.87 11.47
N LYS A 112 -14.43 7.38 12.42
CA LYS A 112 -15.68 8.07 12.11
C LYS A 112 -15.45 9.38 11.36
N GLU A 113 -14.41 10.12 11.75
CA GLU A 113 -14.05 11.40 11.14
C GLU A 113 -13.36 11.23 9.78
N ALA A 114 -12.59 10.16 9.63
CA ALA A 114 -12.01 9.75 8.34
C ALA A 114 -13.09 9.58 7.26
N ARG A 115 -14.27 9.06 7.62
CA ARG A 115 -15.39 8.92 6.70
C ARG A 115 -15.85 10.28 6.15
N TYR A 116 -15.88 11.31 6.99
CA TYR A 116 -16.33 12.64 6.58
C TYR A 116 -15.26 13.36 5.75
N ALA A 117 -13.99 13.22 6.12
CA ALA A 117 -12.87 13.75 5.34
C ALA A 117 -12.78 13.13 3.93
N VAL A 118 -13.07 11.82 3.81
CA VAL A 118 -13.07 11.10 2.52
C VAL A 118 -14.30 11.44 1.66
N LEU A 119 -15.43 11.84 2.25
CA LEU A 119 -16.64 12.24 1.51
C LEU A 119 -16.64 13.72 1.09
N ALA A 120 -15.81 14.55 1.72
CA ALA A 120 -15.72 15.99 1.44
C ALA A 120 -14.64 16.35 0.41
N GLY A 121 -13.73 15.42 0.09
CA GLY A 121 -12.71 15.55 -0.96
C GLY A 121 -13.09 14.79 -2.22
#